data_AF-A0A1E4TPY3-F1
#
_entry.id   AF-A0A1E4TPY3-F1
#
_cell.length_a   1.000
_cell.length_b   1.000
_cell.length_c   1.000
_cell.angle_alpha   90.00
_cell.angle_beta   90.00
_cell.angle_gamma   90.00
#
_symmetry.space_group_name_H-M   'P 1'
#
loop_
_entity.id
_entity.type
_entity.pdbx_description
1 polymer ?
#
loop_
_entity_poly.entity_id
_entity_poly.type
_entity_poly.pdbx_seq_one_letter_code
_entity_poly.pdbx_strand_id
1 'polypeptide(L)'
;MSVENGSEKRNAEEAIDDEPDEWDKRIIKTGCHEENMKLLLCHADTNDWRKCVAEMKAFRECWDNNQNNKRTQTKDNDLSGF
;
A
#
# COMPACT_ATOMS: atom_id res chain seq x y z
N MET A 1 27.23 -42.03 10.07
CA MET A 1 26.45 -42.93 9.19
C MET A 1 25.01 -42.82 9.65
N SER A 2 24.04 -42.34 8.88
CA SER A 2 23.99 -42.06 7.45
C SER A 2 23.03 -40.89 7.21
N VAL A 3 23.30 -40.12 6.16
CA VAL A 3 22.44 -39.06 5.63
C VAL A 3 21.28 -39.67 4.86
N GLU A 4 20.08 -39.10 4.99
CA GLU A 4 19.06 -39.15 3.95
C GLU A 4 18.51 -37.73 3.71
N ASN A 5 18.56 -37.32 2.44
CA ASN A 5 18.11 -36.06 1.87
C ASN A 5 16.57 -35.98 1.82
N GLY A 6 16.00 -34.81 2.05
CA GLY A 6 14.60 -34.52 1.74
C GLY A 6 14.27 -33.03 1.87
N SER A 7 14.12 -32.37 0.72
CA SER A 7 13.72 -30.97 0.53
C SER A 7 12.50 -30.56 1.34
N GLU A 8 12.55 -29.39 2.00
CA GLU A 8 11.54 -28.33 1.90
C GLU A 8 11.93 -27.12 2.76
N LYS A 9 12.38 -26.07 2.08
CA LYS A 9 12.53 -24.73 2.65
C LYS A 9 11.12 -24.20 2.94
N ARG A 10 10.64 -24.36 4.17
CA ARG A 10 9.51 -23.55 4.64
C ARG A 10 10.07 -22.18 4.99
N ASN A 11 9.87 -21.27 4.03
CA ASN A 11 10.23 -19.87 4.10
C ASN A 11 9.67 -19.27 5.39
N ALA A 12 10.49 -18.45 6.05
CA ALA A 12 10.19 -17.85 7.34
C ALA A 12 8.87 -17.09 7.27
N GLU A 13 7.86 -17.62 7.96
CA GLU A 13 6.59 -16.95 8.21
C GLU A 13 6.88 -15.79 9.16
N GLU A 14 6.75 -14.58 8.61
CA GLU A 14 6.61 -13.30 9.29
C GLU A 14 7.49 -13.11 10.52
N ALA A 15 8.75 -12.72 10.28
CA ALA A 15 9.24 -11.61 11.08
C ALA A 15 8.20 -10.49 10.88
N ILE A 16 7.61 -10.00 11.97
CA ILE A 16 6.81 -8.77 11.98
C ILE A 16 7.82 -7.69 11.61
N ASP A 17 8.01 -7.51 10.31
CA ASP A 17 8.95 -6.56 9.77
C ASP A 17 8.33 -5.20 10.08
N ASP A 18 8.85 -4.51 11.09
CA ASP A 18 8.47 -3.15 11.44
C ASP A 18 8.72 -2.16 10.27
N GLU A 19 9.23 -2.65 9.12
CA GLU A 19 9.29 -1.88 7.90
C GLU A 19 7.91 -1.70 7.23
N PRO A 20 7.57 -0.47 6.82
CA PRO A 20 6.38 -0.24 6.00
C PRO A 20 6.50 -0.99 4.67
N ASP A 21 5.37 -1.51 4.19
CA ASP A 21 5.32 -2.20 2.91
C ASP A 21 5.62 -1.25 1.73
N GLU A 22 5.77 -1.78 0.53
CA GLU A 22 6.08 -0.96 -0.65
C GLU A 22 5.00 0.09 -1.00
N TRP A 23 3.74 -0.15 -0.66
CA TRP A 23 2.65 0.82 -0.82
C TRP A 23 2.70 1.90 0.26
N ASP A 24 2.92 1.52 1.51
CA ASP A 24 3.06 2.44 2.63
C ASP A 24 4.29 3.34 2.45
N LYS A 25 5.42 2.78 2.02
CA LYS A 25 6.62 3.55 1.66
C LYS A 25 6.31 4.60 0.58
N ARG A 26 5.43 4.29 -0.38
CA ARG A 26 5.01 5.26 -1.41
C ARG A 26 4.11 6.33 -0.83
N ILE A 27 3.10 5.98 -0.04
CA ILE A 27 2.17 6.98 0.52
C ILE A 27 2.88 7.91 1.51
N ILE A 28 3.81 7.40 2.32
CA ILE A 28 4.61 8.22 3.24
C ILE A 28 5.42 9.27 2.46
N LYS A 29 6.02 8.89 1.33
CA LYS A 29 6.78 9.81 0.46
C LYS A 29 5.92 10.92 -0.15
N THR A 30 4.60 10.77 -0.18
CA THR A 30 3.68 11.81 -0.71
C THR A 30 3.39 12.94 0.29
N GLY A 31 3.72 12.75 1.57
CA GLY A 31 3.33 13.65 2.65
C GLY A 31 1.86 13.57 3.08
N CYS A 32 1.08 12.63 2.53
CA CYS A 32 -0.37 12.49 2.78
C CYS A 32 -0.76 11.18 3.50
N HIS A 33 0.18 10.60 4.26
CA HIS A 33 -0.06 9.33 4.94
C HIS A 33 -1.17 9.44 6.00
N GLU A 34 -1.27 10.55 6.73
CA GLU A 34 -2.27 10.71 7.78
C GLU A 34 -3.71 10.74 7.20
N GLU A 35 -3.93 11.50 6.14
CA GLU A 35 -5.24 11.57 5.46
C GLU A 35 -5.58 10.24 4.79
N ASN A 36 -4.59 9.55 4.21
CA ASN A 36 -4.77 8.19 3.70
C ASN A 36 -5.20 7.24 4.81
N MET A 37 -4.58 7.31 5.99
CA MET A 37 -4.96 6.44 7.10
C MET A 37 -6.36 6.72 7.62
N LYS A 38 -6.77 7.99 7.71
CA LYS A 38 -8.15 8.36 8.06
C LYS A 38 -9.16 7.79 7.06
N LEU A 39 -8.84 7.84 5.77
CA LEU A 39 -9.66 7.25 4.73
C LEU A 39 -9.77 5.72 4.87
N LEU A 40 -8.63 5.03 5.02
CA LEU A 40 -8.61 3.58 5.21
C LEU A 40 -9.39 3.13 6.45
N LEU A 41 -9.24 3.84 7.57
CA LEU A 41 -9.98 3.58 8.80
C LEU A 41 -11.50 3.76 8.60
N CYS A 42 -11.93 4.83 7.94
CA CYS A 42 -13.36 5.03 7.65
C CYS A 42 -13.96 3.85 6.86
N HIS A 43 -13.24 3.30 5.88
CA HIS A 43 -13.74 2.15 5.15
C HIS A 43 -13.61 0.84 5.90
N ALA A 44 -12.59 0.66 6.73
CA ALA A 44 -12.54 -0.48 7.63
C ALA A 44 -13.77 -0.51 8.56
N ASP A 45 -14.19 0.65 9.05
CA ASP A 45 -15.36 0.78 9.93
C ASP A 45 -16.69 0.63 9.19
N THR A 46 -16.81 1.25 8.01
CA THR A 46 -18.11 1.35 7.30
C THR A 46 -18.31 0.31 6.20
N ASN A 47 -17.21 -0.26 5.70
CA ASN A 47 -17.12 -1.09 4.51
C ASN A 47 -17.84 -0.50 3.28
N ASP A 48 -17.95 0.84 3.21
CA ASP A 48 -18.60 1.57 2.12
C ASP A 48 -17.91 2.92 1.88
N TRP A 49 -17.14 2.97 0.79
CA TRP A 49 -16.43 4.17 0.38
C TRP A 49 -17.31 5.40 0.18
N ARG A 50 -18.60 5.23 -0.11
CA ARG A 50 -19.54 6.36 -0.28
C ARG A 50 -19.85 7.07 1.04
N LYS A 51 -19.60 6.45 2.18
CA LYS A 51 -19.74 7.08 3.50
C LYS A 51 -18.49 7.87 3.92
N CYS A 52 -17.38 7.69 3.21
CA CYS A 52 -16.08 8.30 3.52
C CYS A 52 -15.76 9.52 2.64
N VAL A 53 -16.78 10.25 2.18
CA VAL A 53 -16.59 11.38 1.25
C VAL A 53 -15.74 12.49 1.88
N ALA A 54 -15.87 12.71 3.19
CA ALA A 54 -15.11 13.72 3.90
C ALA A 54 -13.61 13.37 3.93
N GLU A 55 -13.27 12.12 4.23
CA GLU A 55 -11.91 11.59 4.27
C GLU A 55 -11.30 11.55 2.87
N MET A 56 -12.08 11.16 1.85
CA MET A 56 -11.65 11.21 0.45
C MET A 56 -11.30 12.65 0.04
N LYS A 57 -12.13 13.61 0.43
CA LYS A 57 -11.90 15.03 0.13
C LYS A 57 -10.63 15.53 0.82
N ALA A 58 -10.44 15.21 2.10
CA ALA A 58 -9.24 15.58 2.85
C ALA A 58 -7.96 15.00 2.21
N PHE A 59 -7.99 13.72 1.84
CA PHE A 59 -6.88 13.08 1.16
C PHE A 59 -6.56 13.74 -0.18
N ARG A 60 -7.59 14.07 -0.98
CA ARG A 60 -7.42 14.78 -2.25
C ARG A 60 -6.85 16.19 -2.07
N GLU A 61 -7.29 16.94 -1.07
CA GLU A 61 -6.75 18.26 -0.77
C GLU A 61 -5.28 18.19 -0.35
N CYS A 62 -4.91 17.23 0.50
CA CYS A 62 -3.49 16.99 0.82
C CYS A 62 -2.68 16.68 -0.43
N TRP A 63 -3.22 15.80 -1.29
CA TRP A 63 -2.56 15.36 -2.51
C TRP A 63 -2.25 16.52 -3.47
N ASP A 64 -3.24 17.39 -3.68
CA ASP A 64 -3.12 18.58 -4.53
C ASP A 64 -2.11 19.58 -3.94
N ASN A 65 -2.14 19.80 -2.62
CA ASN A 65 -1.22 20.72 -1.91
C ASN A 65 0.24 20.27 -1.97
N ASN A 66 0.49 18.95 -1.90
CA ASN A 66 1.82 18.37 -2.04
C ASN A 66 2.28 18.22 -3.50
N GLN A 67 1.48 18.70 -4.46
CA GLN A 67 1.76 18.65 -5.90
C GLN A 67 1.99 17.21 -6.43
N ASN A 68 1.38 16.21 -5.79
CA ASN A 68 1.56 14.79 -6.13
C ASN A 68 0.94 14.41 -7.49
N ASN A 69 0.19 15.33 -8.12
CA ASN A 69 -0.29 15.20 -9.49
C ASN A 69 0.82 15.31 -10.55
N LYS A 70 2.02 15.80 -10.19
CA LYS A 70 3.15 15.93 -11.13
C LYS A 70 3.75 14.54 -11.41
N ARG A 71 3.20 13.91 -12.46
CA ARG A 71 3.62 12.66 -13.10
C ARG A 71 3.67 11.44 -12.16
N THR A 72 2.50 10.98 -11.71
CA THR A 72 2.28 9.55 -11.47
C THR A 72 2.34 8.84 -12.82
N GLN A 73 3.54 8.44 -13.26
CA GLN A 73 3.65 7.54 -14.41
C GLN A 73 2.94 6.25 -14.04
N THR A 74 1.81 5.96 -14.67
CA THR A 74 1.32 4.59 -14.74
C THR A 74 2.44 3.78 -15.37
N LYS A 75 3.02 2.85 -14.61
CA LYS A 75 3.82 1.79 -15.22
C LYS A 75 2.84 0.99 -16.06
N ASP A 76 2.95 1.06 -17.37
CA ASP A 76 2.21 0.18 -18.26
C ASP A 76 2.56 -1.26 -17.86
N ASN A 77 1.55 -2.02 -17.42
CA ASN A 77 1.70 -3.46 -17.28
C ASN A 77 1.67 -4.00 -18.71
N ASP A 78 2.84 -4.07 -19.32
CA ASP A 78 3.03 -4.59 -20.67
C ASP A 78 2.60 -6.06 -20.67
N LEU A 79 1.35 -6.33 -21.06
CA LEU A 79 0.76 -7.66 -21.17
C LEU A 79 1.26 -8.43 -22.40
N SER A 80 2.35 -7.98 -23.03
CA SER A 80 2.92 -8.57 -24.25
C SER A 80 3.67 -9.90 -24.03
N GLY A 81 3.49 -10.53 -22.86
CA GLY A 81 4.17 -11.77 -22.48
C GLY A 81 3.27 -12.97 -22.11
N PHE A 82 1.96 -12.89 -22.32
CA PHE A 82 1.04 -14.05 -22.21
C PHE A 82 0.51 -14.48 -23.58
#